data_AF-H1S813-F1
#
_entry.id   AF-H1S813-F1
#
_cell.length_a   1.000
_cell.length_b   1.000
_cell.length_c   1.000
_cell.angle_alpha   90.00
_cell.angle_beta   90.00
_cell.angle_gamma   90.00
#
_symmetry.space_group_name_H-M   'P 1'
#
loop_
_entity.id
_entity.type
_entity.pdbx_description
1 polymer ?
#
loop_
_entity_poly.entity_id
_entity_poly.type
_entity_poly.pdbx_seq_one_letter_code
_entity_poly.pdbx_strand_id
1 'polypeptide(L)' 'MTGDLLFLDGNDNIVALENWKTGLQRYLAYCEQNGIMPKDLTAFN' A
#
# COMPACT_ATOMS: atom_id res chain seq x y z
N MET A 1 -0.11 -13.24 -0.33
CA MET A 1 -1.36 -12.63 -0.83
C MET A 1 -1.03 -11.88 -2.10
N THR A 2 -1.78 -12.10 -3.18
CA THR A 2 -1.51 -11.51 -4.50
C THR A 2 -2.78 -10.85 -5.01
N GLY A 3 -2.70 -9.60 -5.46
CA GLY A 3 -3.81 -8.85 -6.00
C GLY A 3 -3.52 -7.35 -6.00
N ASP A 4 -3.95 -6.69 -7.07
CA ASP A 4 -3.87 -5.25 -7.24
C ASP A 4 -5.30 -4.69 -7.32
N LEU A 5 -5.52 -3.51 -6.73
CA LEU A 5 -6.73 -2.71 -6.88
C LEU A 5 -6.50 -1.67 -7.96
N LEU A 6 -7.23 -1.79 -9.07
CA LEU A 6 -7.27 -0.79 -10.13
C LEU A 6 -8.49 0.10 -9.89
N PHE A 7 -8.24 1.36 -9.58
CA PHE A 7 -9.31 2.35 -9.47
C PHE A 7 -9.57 2.93 -10.86
N LEU A 8 -10.84 2.93 -11.25
CA LEU A 8 -11.28 3.42 -12.55
C LEU A 8 -12.01 4.77 -12.40
N ASP A 9 -11.91 5.63 -13.40
CA ASP A 9 -12.80 6.79 -13.56
C ASP A 9 -14.15 6.38 -14.17
N GLY A 10 -15.02 7.37 -14.45
CA GLY A 10 -16.32 7.13 -15.09
C GLY A 10 -16.26 6.70 -16.56
N ASN A 11 -15.07 6.66 -17.17
CA ASN A 11 -14.82 6.21 -18.54
C ASN A 11 -14.01 4.90 -18.58
N ASP A 12 -13.96 4.15 -17.46
CA ASP A 12 -13.19 2.92 -17.29
C ASP A 12 -11.66 3.08 -17.44
N ASN A 13 -11.11 4.31 -17.38
CA ASN A 13 -9.66 4.50 -17.37
C ASN A 13 -9.09 4.25 -15.98
N ILE A 14 -7.91 3.61 -15.92
CA ILE A 14 -7.18 3.44 -14.66
C ILE A 14 -6.65 4.81 -14.19
N VAL A 15 -7.06 5.22 -12.98
CA VAL A 15 -6.60 6.47 -12.34
C VAL A 15 -5.71 6.24 -11.12
N ALA A 16 -5.75 5.04 -10.53
CA ALA A 16 -4.81 4.65 -9.49
C ALA A 16 -4.64 3.13 -9.45
N LEU A 17 -3.49 2.69 -8.94
CA LEU A 17 -3.16 1.29 -8.70
C LEU A 17 -2.68 1.15 -7.26
N GLU A 18 -3.33 0.29 -6.49
CA GLU A 18 -2.95 -0.05 -5.13
C GLU A 18 -2.58 -1.52 -5.05
N ASN A 19 -1.41 -1.81 -4.48
CA ASN A 19 -0.92 -3.16 -4.28
C ASN A 19 -0.17 -3.26 -2.95
N TRP A 20 0.45 -4.41 -2.69
CA TRP A 20 1.19 -4.62 -1.45
C TRP A 20 2.35 -3.62 -1.26
N LYS A 21 2.96 -3.12 -2.37
CA LYS A 21 4.07 -2.16 -2.30
C LYS A 21 3.57 -0.79 -1.85
N THR A 22 2.52 -0.27 -2.48
CA THR A 22 1.93 1.03 -2.10
C THR A 22 1.31 0.97 -0.72
N GLY A 23 0.71 -0.16 -0.34
CA GLY A 23 0.24 -0.43 1.02
C GLY A 23 1.36 -0.40 2.06
N LEU A 24 2.49 -1.07 1.78
CA LEU A 24 3.66 -1.05 2.66
C LEU A 24 4.27 0.35 2.77
N GLN A 25 4.36 1.09 1.65
CA GLN A 25 4.85 2.47 1.65
C GLN A 25 3.98 3.37 2.54
N ARG A 26 2.65 3.26 2.44
CA ARG A 26 1.71 4.01 3.29
C ARG A 26 1.91 3.71 4.77
N TYR A 27 2.09 2.44 5.11
CA TYR A 27 2.38 1.99 6.47
C TYR A 27 3.68 2.61 7.01
N LEU A 28 4.77 2.50 6.25
CA LEU A 28 6.07 3.03 6.65
C LEU A 28 6.06 4.55 6.81
N ALA A 29 5.45 5.27 5.87
CA ALA A 29 5.33 6.73 5.95
C ALA A 29 4.53 7.18 7.19
N TYR A 30 3.45 6.48 7.52
CA TYR A 30 2.70 6.76 8.74
C TYR A 30 3.54 6.52 10.00
N CYS A 31 4.29 5.41 10.04
CA CYS A 31 5.18 5.10 11.15
C CYS A 31 6.24 6.19 11.36
N GLU A 32 6.89 6.63 10.29
CA GLU A 32 7.90 7.70 10.32
C GLU A 32 7.31 9.03 10.84
N GLN A 33 6.18 9.46 10.27
CA GLN A 33 5.53 10.73 10.65
C GLN A 33 5.08 10.78 12.12
N ASN A 34 4.84 9.62 12.73
CA ASN A 34 4.33 9.52 14.10
C ASN A 34 5.38 8.98 15.09
N GLY A 35 6.64 8.80 14.67
CA GLY A 35 7.69 8.25 15.53
C GLY A 35 7.42 6.82 16.03
N ILE A 36 6.67 6.03 15.25
CA ILE A 36 6.34 4.63 15.57
C ILE A 36 7.39 3.73 14.93
N MET A 37 8.00 2.84 15.72
CA MET A 37 8.91 1.83 15.19
C MET A 37 8.13 0.80 14.33
N PRO A 38 8.41 0.65 13.03
CA PRO A 38 7.68 -0.26 12.18
C PRO A 38 8.06 -1.72 12.47
N LYS A 39 7.10 -2.62 12.27
CA LYS A 39 7.30 -4.07 12.22
C LYS A 39 7.50 -4.51 10.78
N ASP A 40 8.26 -5.58 10.59
CA ASP A 40 8.38 -6.21 9.27
C ASP A 40 7.08 -6.99 8.97
N LEU A 41 6.27 -6.44 8.06
CA LEU A 41 5.02 -7.04 7.60
C LEU A 41 5.23 -7.97 6.39
N THR A 42 6.46 -8.14 5.92
CA THR A 42 6.80 -8.95 4.74
C THR A 42 7.37 -10.32 5.10
N ALA A 43 7.84 -10.49 6.33
CA ALA A 43 8.32 -11.77 6.84
C ALA A 43 7.17 -12.71 7.21
N PHE A 44 7.34 -14.00 6.92
CA PHE A 44 6.44 -15.08 7.33
C PHE A 44 7.19 -15.94 8.36
N ASN A 45 6.99 -15.65 9.64
CA ASN A 45 7.58 -16.37 10.76
C ASN A 45 6.59 -17.39 11.34
#